data_AF-A0A2N2VEL5-F1
#
_entry.id   AF-A0A2N2VEL5-F1
#
_cell.length_a   1.000
_cell.length_b   1.000
_cell.length_c   1.000
_cell.angle_alpha   90.00
_cell.angle_beta   90.00
_cell.angle_gamma   90.00
#
_symmetry.space_group_name_H-M   'P 1'
#
loop_
_entity.id
_entity.type
_entity.pdbx_description
1 polymer ?
#
loop_
_entity_poly.entity_id
_entity_poly.type
_entity_poly.pdbx_seq_one_letter_code
_entity_poly.pdbx_strand_id
1 'polypeptide(L)'
;MIFSAVLFVDINEARAEYGDVVINNYSDAAGMRPVVFPHWFHRIRFRCKVCHADLGFKFQAGGNEINMVKIIDGQFCGACHNGDIAWSVENCNLCHSANPKTPTQVHESTVQKLVQPTGTPKK
;
A
#
# COMPACT_ATOMS: atom_id res chain seq x y z
N MET A 1 26.30 29.52 -28.85
CA MET A 1 26.18 29.20 -27.41
C MET A 1 24.71 29.24 -27.05
N ILE A 2 24.01 28.12 -27.14
CA ILE A 2 22.59 28.03 -26.74
C ILE A 2 22.58 27.03 -25.60
N PHE A 3 22.66 27.54 -24.37
CA PHE A 3 22.42 26.72 -23.18
C PHE A 3 20.90 26.49 -23.11
N SER A 4 20.45 25.34 -23.61
CA SER A 4 19.11 24.84 -23.30
C SER A 4 19.03 24.64 -21.80
N ALA A 5 18.31 25.52 -21.13
CA ALA A 5 17.94 25.35 -19.73
C ALA A 5 17.02 24.13 -19.64
N VAL A 6 17.58 22.98 -19.26
CA VAL A 6 16.80 21.81 -18.85
C VAL A 6 16.17 22.20 -17.51
N LEU A 7 14.86 22.44 -17.53
CA LEU A 7 14.05 22.57 -16.33
C LEU A 7 14.07 21.20 -15.64
N PHE A 8 14.94 21.03 -14.65
CA PHE A 8 14.86 19.92 -13.72
C PHE A 8 13.58 20.10 -12.91
N VAL A 9 12.51 19.44 -13.36
CA VAL A 9 11.30 19.27 -12.56
C VAL A 9 11.68 18.33 -11.42
N ASP A 10 11.77 18.86 -10.20
CA ASP A 10 11.86 18.03 -8.99
C ASP A 10 10.58 17.18 -8.91
N ILE A 11 10.68 15.95 -9.39
CA ILE A 11 9.69 14.91 -9.19
C ILE A 11 9.63 14.64 -7.69
N ASN A 12 8.61 15.20 -7.05
CA ASN A 12 8.35 15.04 -5.62
C ASN A 12 8.17 13.55 -5.33
N GLU A 13 9.17 12.92 -4.72
CA GLU A 13 9.18 11.49 -4.44
C GLU A 13 8.04 11.18 -3.46
N ALA A 14 7.15 10.25 -3.82
CA ALA A 14 6.04 9.89 -2.95
C ALA A 14 6.59 9.16 -1.72
N ARG A 15 6.54 9.81 -0.56
CA ARG A 15 7.03 9.28 0.71
C ARG A 15 5.92 8.47 1.40
N ALA A 16 6.29 7.29 1.90
CA ALA A 16 5.39 6.51 2.77
C ALA A 16 5.24 7.22 4.12
N GLU A 17 4.05 7.11 4.72
CA GLU A 17 3.71 7.70 6.01
C GLU A 17 3.65 6.63 7.11
N TYR A 18 3.78 7.04 8.37
CA TYR A 18 3.71 6.11 9.49
C TYR A 18 2.43 5.28 9.48
N GLY A 19 2.62 3.96 9.49
CA GLY A 19 1.55 2.97 9.47
C GLY A 19 1.14 2.53 8.08
N ASP A 20 1.66 3.11 7.00
CA ASP A 20 1.39 2.60 5.65
C ASP A 20 1.83 1.13 5.53
N VAL A 21 1.02 0.31 4.87
CA VAL A 21 1.27 -1.13 4.77
C VAL A 21 1.56 -1.50 3.34
N VAL A 22 2.70 -2.15 3.12
CA VAL A 22 2.97 -2.84 1.85
C VAL A 22 2.43 -4.26 1.96
N ILE A 23 1.67 -4.69 0.96
CA ILE A 23 1.08 -6.03 0.88
C ILE A 23 1.63 -6.71 -0.38
N ASN A 24 2.37 -7.80 -0.18
CA ASN A 24 3.04 -8.55 -1.24
C ASN A 24 2.92 -10.07 -1.08
N ASN A 25 1.89 -10.56 -0.39
CA ASN A 25 1.67 -11.99 -0.21
C ASN A 25 1.46 -12.72 -1.55
N TYR A 26 0.89 -12.04 -2.55
CA TYR A 26 0.56 -12.62 -3.86
C TYR A 26 0.96 -11.75 -5.06
N SER A 27 1.14 -10.43 -4.89
CA SER A 27 1.25 -9.48 -6.00
C SER A 27 2.44 -9.78 -6.91
N ASP A 28 3.66 -9.83 -6.37
CA ASP A 28 4.85 -10.08 -7.21
C ASP A 28 4.79 -11.45 -7.90
N ALA A 29 4.30 -12.48 -7.21
CA ALA A 29 4.14 -13.82 -7.78
C ALA A 29 3.13 -13.85 -8.94
N ALA A 30 2.15 -12.95 -8.92
CA ALA A 30 1.18 -12.74 -9.98
C ALA A 30 1.65 -11.74 -11.06
N GLY A 31 2.91 -11.29 -11.02
CA GLY A 31 3.45 -10.32 -11.99
C GLY A 31 2.95 -8.88 -11.81
N MET A 32 2.36 -8.57 -10.66
CA MET A 32 1.85 -7.24 -10.32
C MET A 32 2.74 -6.60 -9.26
N ARG A 33 2.88 -5.27 -9.30
CA ARG A 33 3.60 -4.54 -8.24
C ARG A 33 2.94 -4.78 -6.87
N PRO A 34 3.69 -4.77 -5.76
CA PRO A 34 3.10 -4.85 -4.43
C PRO A 34 2.10 -3.72 -4.19
N VAL A 35 1.13 -3.96 -3.31
CA VAL A 35 0.09 -2.98 -2.98
C VAL A 35 0.57 -2.08 -1.84
N VAL A 36 0.32 -0.78 -1.93
CA VAL A 36 0.45 0.15 -0.81
C VAL A 36 -0.94 0.47 -0.28
N PHE A 37 -1.16 0.21 1.01
CA PHE A 37 -2.34 0.67 1.73
C PHE A 37 -1.98 1.88 2.61
N PRO A 38 -2.43 3.09 2.24
CA PRO A 38 -2.13 4.31 3.00
C PRO A 38 -3.08 4.43 4.19
N HIS A 39 -2.60 4.14 5.40
CA HIS A 39 -3.46 4.21 6.60
C HIS A 39 -3.94 5.64 6.85
N TRP A 40 -3.10 6.64 6.60
CA TRP A 40 -3.45 8.04 6.81
C TRP A 40 -4.71 8.46 6.04
N PHE A 41 -4.76 8.16 4.73
CA PHE A 41 -5.89 8.54 3.89
C PHE A 41 -7.22 7.90 4.33
N HIS A 42 -7.15 6.64 4.75
CA HIS A 42 -8.32 5.91 5.24
C HIS A 42 -8.76 6.37 6.64
N ARG A 43 -7.81 6.70 7.53
CA ARG A 43 -8.09 7.19 8.90
C ARG A 43 -8.76 8.55 8.96
N ILE A 44 -8.62 9.39 7.92
CA ILE A 44 -9.34 10.67 7.84
C ILE A 44 -10.86 10.45 7.68
N ARG A 45 -11.28 9.31 7.11
CA ARG A 45 -12.68 9.02 6.79
C ARG A 45 -13.30 7.95 7.67
N PHE A 46 -12.50 6.98 8.13
CA PHE A 46 -12.99 5.80 8.84
C PHE A 46 -12.24 5.56 10.15
N ARG A 47 -12.98 5.06 11.14
CA ARG A 47 -12.41 4.63 12.43
C ARG A 47 -11.77 3.26 12.30
N CYS A 48 -10.80 2.96 13.17
CA CYS A 48 -10.08 1.68 13.19
C CYS A 48 -11.00 0.45 13.20
N LYS A 49 -12.14 0.53 13.90
CA LYS A 49 -13.13 -0.54 14.02
C LYS A 49 -13.66 -1.00 12.66
N VAL A 50 -13.90 -0.07 11.72
CA VAL A 50 -14.45 -0.39 10.40
C VAL A 50 -13.56 -1.41 9.70
N CYS A 51 -12.26 -1.18 9.68
CA CYS A 51 -11.34 -2.11 9.02
C CYS A 51 -11.05 -3.35 9.87
N HIS A 52 -10.64 -3.16 11.14
CA HIS A 52 -10.06 -4.27 11.89
C HIS A 52 -11.09 -5.17 12.60
N ALA A 53 -12.25 -4.64 12.97
CA ALA A 53 -13.30 -5.45 13.58
C ALA A 53 -14.37 -5.84 12.56
N ASP A 54 -14.90 -4.88 11.80
CA ASP A 54 -16.06 -5.12 10.94
C ASP A 54 -15.68 -5.83 9.64
N LEU A 55 -14.59 -5.41 8.99
CA LEU A 55 -14.06 -6.06 7.78
C LEU A 55 -13.02 -7.17 8.09
N GLY A 56 -12.67 -7.38 9.35
CA GLY A 56 -11.81 -8.48 9.78
C GLY A 56 -10.33 -8.39 9.35
N PHE A 57 -9.82 -7.19 9.06
CA PHE A 57 -8.38 -6.99 8.86
C PHE A 57 -7.64 -7.26 10.18
N LYS A 58 -6.74 -8.24 10.20
CA LYS A 58 -5.93 -8.54 11.38
C LYS A 58 -4.93 -7.41 11.63
N PHE A 59 -4.56 -7.22 12.90
CA PHE A 59 -3.49 -6.29 13.31
C PHE A 59 -2.09 -6.85 12.99
N GLN A 60 -1.90 -7.34 11.77
CA GLN A 60 -0.68 -7.95 11.29
C GLN A 60 -0.59 -7.81 9.78
N ALA A 61 0.48 -7.18 9.28
CA ALA A 61 0.75 -7.12 7.85
C ALA A 61 0.87 -8.53 7.28
N GLY A 62 0.12 -8.81 6.20
CA GLY A 62 0.05 -10.13 5.59
C GLY A 62 -0.69 -11.19 6.41
N GLY A 63 -1.39 -10.81 7.49
CA GLY A 63 -2.17 -11.74 8.32
C GLY A 63 -3.49 -12.21 7.69
N ASN A 64 -3.96 -11.51 6.66
CA ASN A 64 -5.14 -11.86 5.88
C ASN A 64 -4.74 -12.37 4.50
N GLU A 65 -5.46 -13.38 4.02
CA GLU A 65 -5.33 -13.86 2.64
C GLU A 65 -6.18 -13.01 1.70
N ILE A 66 -5.65 -11.84 1.35
CA ILE A 66 -6.31 -10.89 0.44
C ILE A 66 -5.91 -11.26 -0.99
N ASN A 67 -6.90 -11.56 -1.84
CA ASN A 67 -6.70 -11.79 -3.27
C ASN A 67 -7.80 -11.12 -4.08
N MET A 68 -7.63 -11.02 -5.40
CA MET A 68 -8.59 -10.31 -6.25
C MET A 68 -9.96 -10.98 -6.31
N VAL A 69 -10.06 -12.31 -6.16
CA VAL A 69 -11.34 -13.02 -6.12
C VAL A 69 -12.17 -12.54 -4.92
N LYS A 70 -11.58 -12.55 -3.72
CA LYS A 70 -12.23 -12.06 -2.49
C LYS A 70 -12.58 -10.58 -2.58
N ILE A 71 -11.72 -9.77 -3.23
CA ILE A 71 -11.97 -8.34 -3.45
C ILE A 71 -13.17 -8.13 -4.37
N ILE A 72 -13.28 -8.86 -5.48
CA ILE A 72 -14.42 -8.77 -6.41
C ILE A 72 -15.71 -9.22 -5.71
N ASP A 73 -15.63 -10.21 -4.81
CA ASP A 73 -16.75 -10.67 -3.98
C ASP A 73 -17.11 -9.69 -2.84
N GLY A 74 -16.57 -8.47 -2.84
CA GLY A 74 -16.90 -7.41 -1.88
C GLY A 74 -16.20 -7.53 -0.52
N GLN A 75 -15.20 -8.41 -0.39
CA GLN A 75 -14.42 -8.54 0.84
C GLN A 75 -13.22 -7.60 0.85
N PHE A 76 -12.71 -7.29 2.05
CA PHE A 76 -11.52 -6.47 2.25
C PHE A 76 -11.61 -5.11 1.52
N CYS A 77 -10.74 -4.87 0.55
CA CYS A 77 -10.71 -3.65 -0.25
C CYS A 77 -12.03 -3.45 -1.01
N GLY A 78 -12.63 -4.54 -1.49
CA GLY A 78 -13.86 -4.52 -2.28
C GLY A 78 -15.10 -4.08 -1.52
N ALA A 79 -15.07 -4.10 -0.18
CA ALA A 79 -16.17 -3.60 0.63
C ALA A 79 -16.43 -2.10 0.41
N CYS A 80 -15.40 -1.35 0.01
CA CYS A 80 -15.48 0.08 -0.30
C CYS A 80 -15.09 0.40 -1.76
N HIS A 81 -14.10 -0.29 -2.33
CA HIS A 81 -13.68 -0.11 -3.72
C HIS A 81 -14.61 -0.86 -4.69
N ASN A 82 -15.89 -0.52 -4.66
CA ASN A 82 -16.96 -1.18 -5.41
C ASN A 82 -17.53 -0.32 -6.55
N GLY A 83 -17.02 0.90 -6.73
CA GLY A 83 -17.55 1.87 -7.69
C GLY A 83 -18.57 2.86 -7.10
N ASP A 84 -19.09 2.58 -5.90
CA ASP A 84 -20.10 3.42 -5.24
C ASP A 84 -19.51 4.23 -4.08
N ILE A 85 -18.80 3.57 -3.15
CA ILE A 85 -18.20 4.23 -1.98
C ILE A 85 -16.84 4.82 -2.32
N ALA A 86 -16.06 4.08 -3.11
CA ALA A 86 -14.78 4.48 -3.66
C ALA A 86 -14.64 3.94 -5.09
N TRP A 87 -13.57 4.33 -5.78
CA TRP A 87 -13.30 3.89 -7.14
C TRP A 87 -13.29 2.37 -7.27
N SER A 88 -13.70 1.89 -8.45
CA SER A 88 -13.71 0.45 -8.78
C SER A 88 -12.32 -0.18 -8.76
N VAL A 89 -12.27 -1.46 -8.39
CA VAL A 89 -11.08 -2.32 -8.31
C VAL A 89 -10.35 -2.54 -9.64
N GLU A 90 -10.98 -2.18 -10.77
CA GLU A 90 -10.36 -2.23 -12.09
C GLU A 90 -9.19 -1.24 -12.26
N ASN A 91 -9.10 -0.24 -11.38
CA ASN A 91 -8.01 0.74 -11.39
C ASN A 91 -6.74 0.18 -10.72
N CYS A 92 -6.17 -0.88 -11.30
CA CYS A 92 -5.09 -1.69 -10.71
C CYS A 92 -3.92 -0.85 -10.16
N ASN A 93 -3.50 0.17 -10.91
CA ASN A 93 -2.32 0.98 -10.58
C ASN A 93 -2.49 1.87 -9.34
N LEU A 94 -3.72 2.13 -8.90
CA LEU A 94 -4.00 2.90 -7.69
C LEU A 94 -3.66 2.10 -6.42
N CYS A 95 -3.80 0.77 -6.48
CA CYS A 95 -3.46 -0.12 -5.38
C CYS A 95 -2.02 -0.64 -5.53
N HIS A 96 -1.70 -1.17 -6.72
CA HIS A 96 -0.42 -1.80 -7.05
C HIS A 96 0.64 -0.75 -7.37
N SER A 97 1.07 0.00 -6.35
CA SER A 97 1.92 1.19 -6.48
C SER A 97 3.30 1.09 -5.82
N ALA A 98 3.57 0.04 -5.04
CA ALA A 98 4.87 -0.13 -4.40
C ALA A 98 5.96 -0.56 -5.39
N ASN A 99 7.21 -0.38 -4.98
CA ASN A 99 8.35 -0.89 -5.73
C ASN A 99 8.29 -2.43 -5.79
N PRO A 100 8.57 -3.05 -6.95
CA PRO A 100 8.65 -4.51 -7.07
C PRO A 100 9.57 -5.12 -6.02
N LYS A 101 9.26 -6.32 -5.54
CA LYS A 101 10.05 -7.06 -4.53
C LYS A 101 10.08 -6.42 -3.14
N THR A 102 9.31 -5.37 -2.89
CA THR A 102 9.16 -4.83 -1.53
C THR A 102 8.41 -5.85 -0.66
N PRO A 103 8.98 -6.32 0.46
CA PRO A 103 8.31 -7.32 1.29
C PRO A 103 7.07 -6.74 1.97
N THR A 104 6.12 -7.61 2.33
CA THR A 104 4.99 -7.24 3.17
C THR A 104 5.50 -6.67 4.50
N GLN A 105 5.15 -5.42 4.80
CA GLN A 105 5.64 -4.72 5.99
C GLN A 105 4.74 -3.55 6.37
N VAL A 106 4.86 -3.10 7.62
CA VAL A 106 4.30 -1.82 8.09
C VAL A 106 5.43 -0.80 8.14
N HIS A 107 5.27 0.31 7.42
CA HIS A 107 6.23 1.40 7.37
C HIS A 107 6.44 1.99 8.76
N GLU A 108 7.72 2.12 9.13
CA GLU A 108 8.19 2.60 10.43
C GLU A 108 7.75 1.78 11.65
N SER A 109 7.36 0.52 11.46
CA SER A 109 7.10 -0.38 12.59
C SER A 109 8.35 -0.63 13.44
N THR A 110 8.15 -0.89 14.73
CA THR A 110 9.24 -1.30 15.63
C THR A 110 9.98 -2.52 15.10
N VAL A 111 9.25 -3.49 14.53
CA VAL A 111 9.86 -4.66 13.88
C VAL A 111 10.76 -4.22 12.73
N GLN A 112 10.31 -3.33 11.86
CA GLN A 112 11.14 -2.82 10.76
C GLN A 112 12.39 -2.09 11.28
N LYS A 113 12.25 -1.25 12.30
CA LYS A 113 13.37 -0.47 12.87
C LYS A 113 14.39 -1.34 13.61
N LEU A 114 13.96 -2.46 14.20
CA LEU A 114 14.82 -3.34 15.00
C LEU A 114 15.38 -4.53 14.22
N VAL A 115 14.71 -4.98 13.16
CA VAL A 115 15.11 -6.17 12.37
C VAL A 115 15.90 -5.79 11.11
N GLN A 116 15.80 -4.55 10.60
CA GLN A 116 16.64 -4.13 9.48
C GLN A 116 18.11 -4.05 9.90
N PRO A 117 19.05 -4.63 9.12
CA PRO A 117 20.47 -4.52 9.41
C PRO A 117 20.87 -3.04 9.43
N THR A 118 21.57 -2.64 10.49
CA THR A 118 22.19 -1.32 10.65
C THR A 118 23.19 -1.09 9.51
N GLY A 119 22.72 -0.64 8.34
CA GLY A 119 23.58 -0.46 7.16
C GLY A 119 22.88 -0.45 5.80
N THR A 120 21.59 -0.81 5.71
CA THR A 120 20.86 -0.59 4.44
C THR A 120 20.43 0.88 4.37
N PRO A 121 20.83 1.66 3.34
CA PRO A 121 20.43 3.05 3.24
C PRO A 121 18.90 3.14 3.17
N LYS A 122 18.30 4.01 3.99
CA LYS A 122 16.95 4.48 3.73
C LYS A 122 17.01 5.21 2.38
N LYS A 123 16.33 4.66 1.36
CA LYS A 123 15.95 5.45 0.20
C LYS A 123 14.87 6.42 0.63
#